data_AF-T1AEF3-F1
#
_entry.id   AF-T1AEF3-F1
#
_cell.length_a   1.000
_cell.length_b   1.000
_cell.length_c   1.000
_cell.angle_alpha   90.00
_cell.angle_beta   90.00
_cell.angle_gamma   90.00
#
_symmetry.space_group_name_H-M   'P 1'
#
loop_
_entity.id
_entity.type
_entity.pdbx_description
1 polymer ?
#
loop_
_entity_poly.entity_id
_entity_poly.type
_entity_poly.pdbx_seq_one_letter_code
_entity_poly.pdbx_strand_id
1 'polypeptide(L)' 'MIGVVVLGSTGSIGENTLDVLARHPERFRLIGIGAHRSAEKLAEQIRRHRP' A
#
# COMPACT_ATOMS: atom_id res chain seq x y z
N MET A 1 -0.61 15.92 -6.61
CA MET A 1 -0.80 14.49 -6.25
C MET A 1 0.57 13.82 -6.21
N ILE A 2 0.93 13.20 -5.09
CA ILE A 2 2.24 12.58 -4.86
C ILE A 2 2.11 11.06 -5.04
N GLY A 3 2.96 10.46 -5.87
CA GLY A 3 3.06 9.02 -6.04
C GLY A 3 3.87 8.38 -4.92
N VAL A 4 3.34 7.32 -4.30
CA VAL A 4 3.98 6.64 -3.16
C VAL A 4 4.14 5.15 -3.44
N VAL A 5 5.35 4.63 -3.18
CA VAL A 5 5.64 3.18 -3.14
C VAL A 5 5.85 2.76 -1.70
N VAL A 6 5.18 1.68 -1.26
CA VAL A 6 5.33 1.15 0.10
C VAL A 6 6.04 -0.20 0.08
N LEU A 7 7.29 -0.24 0.53
CA LEU A 7 8.07 -1.46 0.70
C LEU A 7 7.91 -2.00 2.12
N GLY A 8 7.50 -3.26 2.25
CA GLY A 8 7.06 -3.84 3.52
C GLY A 8 5.57 -3.58 3.82
N SER A 9 4.73 -3.49 2.79
CA SER A 9 3.30 -3.13 2.90
C SER A 9 2.48 -4.08 3.78
N THR A 10 2.95 -5.32 3.98
CA THR A 10 2.25 -6.35 4.77
C THR A 10 2.59 -6.32 6.26
N GLY A 11 3.59 -5.53 6.67
CA GLY A 11 3.93 -5.31 8.07
C GLY A 11 3.13 -4.16 8.67
N SER A 12 3.15 -4.01 10.00
CA SER A 12 2.29 -3.06 10.72
C SER A 12 2.42 -1.61 10.24
N ILE A 13 3.64 -1.14 9.97
CA ILE A 13 3.86 0.21 9.43
C ILE A 13 3.33 0.33 8.01
N GLY A 14 3.54 -0.69 7.18
CA GLY A 14 3.05 -0.71 5.81
C GLY A 14 1.53 -0.65 5.74
N GLU A 15 0.83 -1.43 6.57
CA GLU A 15 -0.63 -1.41 6.64
C GLU A 15 -1.19 -0.08 7.13
N ASN A 16 -0.62 0.47 8.20
CA ASN A 16 -1.02 1.79 8.70
C ASN A 16 -0.74 2.88 7.65
N THR A 17 0.35 2.77 6.90
CA THR A 17 0.67 3.69 5.80
C THR A 17 -0.39 3.59 4.71
N LEU A 18 -0.78 2.37 4.29
CA LEU A 18 -1.82 2.18 3.29
C LEU A 18 -3.18 2.76 3.73
N ASP A 19 -3.54 2.64 5.02
CA ASP A 19 -4.75 3.26 5.58
C ASP A 19 -4.69 4.80 5.49
N VAL A 20 -3.56 5.42 5.86
CA VAL A 20 -3.38 6.88 5.72
C VAL A 20 -3.50 7.32 4.26
N LEU A 21 -2.86 6.61 3.32
CA LEU A 21 -2.94 6.94 1.89
C LEU A 21 -4.38 6.83 1.38
N ALA A 22 -5.13 5.80 1.80
CA ALA A 22 -6.53 5.59 1.40
C ALA A 22 -7.48 6.69 1.92
N ARG A 23 -7.16 7.32 3.07
CA ARG A 23 -7.94 8.43 3.64
C ARG A 23 -7.67 9.78 2.97
N HIS A 24 -6.61 9.90 2.17
CA HIS A 24 -6.18 11.16 1.53
C HIS A 24 -5.95 11.01 0.02
N PRO A 25 -6.94 10.51 -0.76
CA PRO A 25 -6.80 10.25 -2.19
C PRO A 25 -6.57 11.51 -3.03
N GLU A 26 -6.91 12.69 -2.51
CA GLU A 26 -6.66 13.99 -3.16
C GLU A 26 -5.17 14.39 -3.12
N ARG A 27 -4.43 13.88 -2.14
CA ARG A 27 -3.01 14.20 -1.94
C ARG A 27 -2.11 13.10 -2.48
N PHE A 28 -2.47 11.84 -2.26
CA PHE A 28 -1.61 10.70 -2.54
C PHE A 28 -2.24 9.72 -3.52
N ARG A 29 -1.37 9.12 -4.33
CA ARG A 29 -1.69 7.98 -5.16
C ARG A 29 -0.70 6.87 -4.83
N LEU A 30 -1.20 5.72 -4.42
CA LEU A 30 -0.38 4.52 -4.31
C LEU A 30 -0.02 4.07 -5.74
N ILE A 31 1.27 3.91 -6.01
CA ILE A 31 1.78 3.52 -7.35
C ILE A 31 2.56 2.20 -7.32
N GLY A 32 2.76 1.61 -6.14
CA GLY A 32 3.43 0.32 -6.00
C GLY A 32 3.50 -0.14 -4.55
N ILE A 33 3.51 -1.46 -4.35
CA ILE A 33 3.70 -2.09 -3.05
C ILE A 33 4.62 -3.31 -3.17
N GLY A 34 5.34 -3.62 -2.10
CA GLY A 34 6.19 -4.80 -2.03
C GLY A 34 6.23 -5.39 -0.62
N ALA A 35 6.48 -6.70 -0.54
CA ALA A 35 6.63 -7.43 0.71
C ALA A 35 7.60 -8.61 0.53
N HIS A 36 8.20 -9.08 1.64
CA HIS A 36 9.19 -10.15 1.58
C HIS A 36 8.58 -11.56 1.63
N ARG A 37 7.72 -11.86 2.62
CA ARG A 37 7.22 -13.23 2.87
C ARG A 37 5.70 -13.43 2.69
N SER A 38 4.90 -12.39 2.89
CA SER A 38 3.44 -12.52 2.94
C SER A 38 2.77 -12.32 1.57
N ALA A 39 3.00 -13.24 0.64
CA ALA A 39 2.54 -13.11 -0.75
C ALA A 39 1.00 -13.02 -0.88
N GLU A 40 0.25 -13.81 -0.11
CA GLU A 40 -1.23 -13.77 -0.15
C GLU A 40 -1.78 -12.41 0.30
N LYS A 41 -1.23 -11.88 1.40
CA LYS A 41 -1.59 -10.57 1.93
C LYS A 41 -1.22 -9.45 0.97
N LEU A 42 -0.05 -9.56 0.32
CA LEU A 42 0.35 -8.63 -0.76
C LEU A 42 -0.65 -8.70 -1.92
N ALA A 43 -1.08 -9.88 -2.35
CA ALA A 43 -2.06 -10.05 -3.42
C ALA A 43 -3.45 -9.51 -3.05
N GLU A 44 -3.86 -9.58 -1.78
CA GLU A 44 -5.06 -8.90 -1.29
C GLU A 44 -4.92 -7.37 -1.39
N GLN A 45 -3.78 -6.83 -0.95
CA GLN A 45 -3.50 -5.40 -1.02
C GLN A 45 -3.48 -4.88 -2.47
N ILE A 46 -2.90 -5.63 -3.42
CA ILE A 46 -2.93 -5.30 -4.85
C ILE A 46 -4.37 -5.22 -5.36
N ARG A 47 -5.21 -6.22 -5.04
CA ARG A 47 -6.62 -6.25 -5.47
C ARG A 47 -7.42 -5.09 -4.89
N ARG A 48 -7.18 -4.76 -3.61
CA ARG A 48 -7.88 -3.69 -2.88
C ARG A 48 -7.50 -2.31 -3.37
N HIS A 49 -6.20 -2.02 -3.47
CA HIS A 49 -5.70 -0.67 -3.70
C HIS A 49 -5.42 -0.37 -5.17
N ARG A 50 -5.28 -1.40 -6.02
CA ARG A 50 -4.96 -1.28 -7.45
C ARG A 50 -3.86 -0.25 -7.74
N PRO A 51 -2.67 -0.43 -7.12
CA PRO A 51 -1.52 0.45 -7.34
C PRO A 51 -1.08 0.49 -8.81
#